data_AF-A0A3B0BYZ7-F1
#
_entry.id   AF-A0A3B0BYZ7-F1
#
_cell.length_a   1.000
_cell.length_b   1.000
_cell.length_c   1.000
_cell.angle_alpha   90.00
_cell.angle_beta   90.00
_cell.angle_gamma   90.00
#
_symmetry.space_group_name_H-M   'P 1'
#
loop_
_entity.id
_entity.type
_entity.pdbx_description
1 polymer ?
#
loop_
_entity_poly.entity_id
_entity_poly.type
_entity_poly.pdbx_seq_one_letter_code
_entity_poly.pdbx_strand_id
1 'polypeptide(L)' 'MSINFATSARGYVNIKLVSEERTLHSVELFGDKLDKTVPFVDGDIAALSGKPVTMEITMRDAELFSFQFE' A
#
# COMPACT_ATOMS: atom_id res chain seq x y z
N MET A 1 4.03 6.63 -3.24
CA MET A 1 4.50 5.68 -2.20
C MET A 1 4.97 4.41 -2.86
N SER A 2 6.02 3.82 -2.33
CA SER A 2 6.57 2.54 -2.78
C SER A 2 6.71 1.56 -1.62
N ILE A 3 6.73 0.27 -1.94
CA ILE A 3 6.92 -0.80 -0.97
C ILE A 3 7.92 -1.86 -1.47
N ASN A 4 8.59 -2.51 -0.52
CA ASN A 4 9.40 -3.71 -0.72
C ASN A 4 8.70 -4.88 -0.04
N PHE A 5 8.34 -5.91 -0.80
CA PHE A 5 7.58 -7.06 -0.28
C PHE A 5 7.84 -8.32 -1.09
N ALA A 6 7.52 -9.46 -0.47
CA ALA A 6 7.47 -10.76 -1.11
C ALA A 6 6.15 -11.45 -0.73
N THR A 7 5.63 -12.29 -1.62
CA THR A 7 4.45 -13.13 -1.31
C THR A 7 4.64 -14.54 -1.82
N SER A 8 3.98 -15.50 -1.19
CA SER A 8 3.78 -16.80 -1.83
C SER A 8 2.87 -16.69 -3.06
N ALA A 9 2.76 -17.78 -3.82
CA ALA A 9 1.87 -17.85 -4.99
C ALA A 9 0.38 -17.64 -4.67
N ARG A 10 -0.03 -17.83 -3.40
CA ARG A 10 -1.41 -17.60 -2.93
C ARG A 10 -1.50 -16.42 -1.95
N GLY A 11 -0.38 -15.75 -1.70
CA GLY A 11 -0.28 -14.62 -0.81
C GLY A 11 -0.64 -13.31 -1.49
N TYR A 12 -0.90 -12.29 -0.68
CA TYR A 12 -1.25 -10.95 -1.16
C TYR A 12 -0.96 -9.88 -0.11
N VAL A 13 -0.92 -8.63 -0.58
CA VAL A 13 -0.89 -7.41 0.22
C VAL A 13 -1.93 -6.42 -0.33
N ASN A 14 -2.75 -5.86 0.54
CA ASN A 14 -3.59 -4.70 0.29
C ASN A 14 -3.21 -3.58 1.25
N ILE A 15 -3.15 -2.36 0.72
CA ILE A 15 -2.85 -1.16 1.49
C ILE A 15 -4.06 -0.24 1.42
N LYS A 16 -4.48 0.25 2.58
CA LYS A 16 -5.50 1.28 2.70
C LYS A 16 -4.92 2.46 3.47
N LEU A 17 -5.07 3.67 2.91
CA LEU A 17 -4.69 4.91 3.57
C LEU A 17 -5.95 5.66 3.97
N VAL A 18 -6.10 5.97 5.25
CA VAL A 18 -7.27 6.64 5.82
C VAL A 18 -6.84 7.98 6.40
N SER A 19 -7.46 9.06 5.95
CA SER A 19 -7.38 10.40 6.54
C SER A 19 -8.77 10.82 7.01
N GLU A 20 -8.90 12.02 7.58
CA GLU A 20 -10.20 12.57 7.98
C GLU A 20 -11.17 12.72 6.79
N GLU A 21 -10.67 13.07 5.61
CA GLU A 21 -11.51 13.41 4.45
C GLU A 21 -11.57 12.32 3.38
N ARG A 22 -10.56 11.46 3.33
CA ARG A 22 -10.36 10.52 2.22
C ARG A 22 -9.84 9.18 2.69
N THR A 23 -10.31 8.15 2.00
CA THR A 23 -9.78 6.79 2.07
C THR A 23 -9.32 6.38 0.68
N LEU A 24 -8.09 5.89 0.58
CA LEU A 24 -7.54 5.33 -0.65
C LEU A 24 -7.28 3.84 -0.48
N HIS A 25 -7.75 3.02 -1.42
CA HIS A 25 -7.54 1.58 -1.47
C HIS A 25 -6.57 1.22 -2.59
N SER A 26 -5.59 0.37 -2.29
CA SER A 26 -4.77 -0.24 -3.32
C SER A 26 -5.52 -1.35 -4.04
N VAL A 27 -5.04 -1.72 -5.22
CA VAL A 27 -5.32 -3.05 -5.78
C VAL A 27 -4.67 -4.14 -4.91
N GLU A 28 -5.02 -5.39 -5.15
CA GLU A 28 -4.28 -6.53 -4.58
C GLU A 28 -2.87 -6.61 -5.18
N LEU A 29 -1.85 -6.68 -4.33
CA LEU A 29 -0.45 -6.79 -4.72
C LEU A 29 0.04 -8.21 -4.41
N PHE A 30 0.82 -8.79 -5.31
CA PHE A 30 1.36 -10.15 -5.18
C PHE A 30 2.71 -10.29 -5.90
N GLY A 31 3.44 -11.35 -5.55
CA GLY A 31 4.79 -11.63 -6.00
C GLY A 31 5.85 -10.79 -5.29
N ASP A 32 7.06 -10.81 -5.82
CA ASP A 32 8.22 -10.19 -5.15
C ASP A 32 8.66 -8.93 -5.87
N LYS A 33 8.81 -7.84 -5.11
CA LYS A 33 9.27 -6.54 -5.63
C LYS A 33 10.11 -5.82 -4.58
N LEU A 34 11.30 -5.38 -4.98
CA LEU A 34 12.16 -4.52 -4.16
C LEU A 34 11.64 -3.08 -4.09
N ASP A 35 11.00 -2.62 -5.17
CA ASP A 35 10.43 -1.29 -5.27
C ASP A 35 9.16 -1.36 -6.13
N LYS A 36 8.00 -1.31 -5.46
CA LYS A 36 6.69 -1.29 -6.11
C LYS A 36 5.97 0.00 -5.75
N THR A 37 5.77 0.87 -6.73
CA THR A 37 4.78 1.94 -6.62
C THR A 37 3.39 1.33 -6.45
N VAL A 38 2.71 1.71 -5.37
CA VAL A 38 1.39 1.20 -5.02
C VAL A 38 0.32 1.96 -5.81
N PRO A 39 -0.44 1.30 -6.70
CA PRO A 39 -1.54 1.95 -7.39
C PRO A 39 -2.78 2.00 -6.49
N PHE A 40 -3.41 3.18 -6.40
CA PHE A 40 -4.64 3.42 -5.66
C PHE A 40 -5.81 3.66 -6.61
N VAL A 41 -6.94 3.00 -6.37
CA VAL A 41 -8.11 3.07 -7.27
C VAL A 41 -8.97 4.31 -7.02
N ASP A 42 -8.88 4.90 -5.83
CA ASP A 42 -9.69 6.07 -5.43
C ASP A 42 -9.03 7.42 -5.76
N GLY A 43 -7.83 7.40 -6.36
CA GLY A 43 -7.09 8.60 -6.77
C GLY A 43 -5.64 8.61 -6.31
N ASP A 44 -5.02 9.79 -6.38
CA ASP A 44 -3.59 9.99 -6.09
C ASP A 44 -3.33 10.25 -4.60
N ILE A 45 -2.22 9.73 -4.09
CA ILE A 45 -1.75 9.92 -2.71
C ILE A 45 -1.50 11.39 -2.38
N ALA A 46 -1.19 12.22 -3.39
CA ALA A 46 -0.96 13.65 -3.25
C ALA A 46 -2.15 14.37 -2.57
N ALA A 47 -3.36 13.82 -2.69
CA ALA A 47 -4.55 14.34 -2.00
C ALA A 47 -4.49 14.23 -0.46
N LEU A 48 -3.56 13.44 0.06
CA LEU A 48 -3.31 13.23 1.49
C LEU A 48 -2.11 14.04 2.02
N SER A 49 -1.45 14.84 1.17
CA SER A 49 -0.26 15.60 1.55
C SER A 49 -0.53 16.56 2.72
N GLY A 50 0.38 16.56 3.70
CA GLY A 50 0.28 17.39 4.91
C GLY A 50 -0.80 16.93 5.91
N LYS A 51 -1.51 15.82 5.64
CA LYS A 51 -2.55 15.29 6.53
C LYS A 51 -2.03 14.07 7.30
N PRO A 52 -2.39 13.93 8.58
CA PRO A 52 -2.21 12.66 9.28
C PRO A 52 -2.97 11.55 8.56
N VAL A 53 -2.33 10.39 8.40
CA VAL A 53 -2.94 9.21 7.80
C VAL A 53 -2.73 8.00 8.68
N THR A 54 -3.76 7.17 8.79
CA THR A 54 -3.65 5.79 9.27
C THR A 54 -3.42 4.89 8.07
N MET A 55 -2.32 4.15 8.06
CA MET A 55 -2.06 3.12 7.07
C MET A 55 -2.47 1.76 7.62
N GLU A 56 -3.41 1.11 6.94
CA GLU A 56 -3.83 -0.25 7.22
C GLU A 56 -3.26 -1.18 6.15
N ILE A 57 -2.56 -2.23 6.58
CA ILE A 57 -2.01 -3.26 5.69
C ILE A 57 -2.71 -4.56 6.00
N THR A 58 -3.44 -5.10 5.02
CA THR A 58 -4.01 -6.45 5.10
C THR A 58 -3.19 -7.35 4.21
N MET A 59 -2.68 -8.44 4.77
CA MET A 59 -1.79 -9.33 4.06
C MET A 59 -2.02 -10.80 4.45
N ARG A 60 -1.67 -11.70 3.53
CA ARG A 60 -1.67 -13.15 3.75
C ARG A 60 -0.43 -13.73 3.10
N ASP A 61 0.28 -14.58 3.84
CA ASP A 61 1.43 -15.36 3.34
C ASP A 61 2.41 -14.50 2.53
N ALA A 62 2.83 -13.42 3.18
CA ALA A 62 3.62 -12.35 2.62
C ALA A 62 4.55 -11.77 3.68
N GLU A 63 5.65 -11.17 3.23
CA GLU A 63 6.51 -10.33 4.03
C GLU A 63 6.53 -8.91 3.46
N LEU A 64 6.37 -7.91 4.33
CA LEU A 64 6.56 -6.51 3.98
C LEU A 64 7.84 -6.03 4.66
N PHE A 65 8.85 -5.68 3.88
CA PHE A 65 10.17 -5.31 4.39
C PHE A 65 10.30 -3.79 4.63
N SER A 66 9.74 -2.98 3.74
CA SER A 66 9.75 -1.52 3.88
C SER A 66 8.63 -0.85 3.09
N PHE A 67 8.30 0.37 3.49
CA PHE A 67 7.42 1.28 2.77
C PHE A 67 7.95 2.70 2.87
N GLN A 68 7.68 3.52 1.86
CA GLN A 68 8.11 4.92 1.81
C GLN A 68 7.05 5.80 1.15
N PHE A 69 6.77 6.95 1.77
CA PHE A 69 6.06 8.05 1.13
C PHE A 69 7.08 8.93 0.40
N GLU A 70 6.75 9.33 -0.83
CA GLU A 70 7.52 10.25 -1.66
C GLU A 70 6.73 11.54 -1.84
#